data_AF-A0A0G1VZB1-F1
#
_entry.id   AF-A0A0G1VZB1-F1
#
_cell.length_a   1.000
_cell.length_b   1.000
_cell.length_c   1.000
_cell.angle_alpha   90.00
_cell.angle_beta   90.00
_cell.angle_gamma   90.00
#
_symmetry.space_group_name_H-M   'P 1'
#
loop_
_entity.id
_entity.type
_entity.pdbx_description
1 polymer ?
#
loop_
_entity_poly.entity_id
_entity_poly.type
_entity_poly.pdbx_seq_one_letter_code
_entity_poly.pdbx_strand_id
1 'polypeptide(L)' 'PGTLIRLRGKGVPHVRGSGRGDQYVRIRLTIPTHLSRRQRELLEELDSA' A
#
# COMPACT_ATOMS: atom_id res chain seq x y z
N PRO A 1 9.73 -2.97 -4.32
CA PRO A 1 9.36 -2.56 -2.95
C PRO A 1 7.96 -3.07 -2.57
N GLY A 2 7.91 -4.13 -1.77
CA GLY A 2 6.67 -4.67 -1.19
C GLY A 2 6.67 -4.42 0.31
N THR A 3 6.38 -3.19 0.72
CA THR A 3 6.37 -2.83 2.15
C THR A 3 5.27 -3.60 2.86
N LEU A 4 5.65 -4.35 3.89
CA LEU A 4 4.75 -5.06 4.79
C LEU A 4 4.48 -4.17 6.00
N ILE A 5 3.26 -3.67 6.11
CA ILE A 5 2.81 -2.85 7.23
C ILE A 5 2.05 -3.74 8.20
N ARG A 6 2.46 -3.72 9.47
CA ARG A 6 1.76 -4.42 10.55
C ARG A 6 0.77 -3.49 11.24
N LEU A 7 -0.50 -3.86 11.19
CA LEU A 7 -1.58 -3.21 11.93
C LEU A 7 -1.88 -4.02 13.19
N ARG A 8 -1.41 -3.52 14.34
CA ARG A 8 -1.59 -4.19 15.62
C ARG A 8 -3.08 -4.27 16.02
N GLY A 9 -3.53 -5.44 16.45
CA GLY A 9 -4.90 -5.65 16.95
C GLY A 9 -6.02 -5.55 15.91
N LYS A 10 -5.69 -5.42 14.62
CA LYS A 10 -6.65 -5.40 13.49
C LYS A 10 -6.86 -6.76 12.84
N GLY A 11 -6.18 -7.80 13.32
CA GLY A 11 -6.36 -9.17 12.87
C GLY A 11 -7.64 -9.83 13.39
N VAL A 12 -7.69 -11.15 13.22
CA VAL A 12 -8.83 -11.99 13.57
C VAL A 12 -8.99 -12.07 15.11
N PRO A 13 -10.21 -12.03 15.64
CA PRO A 13 -10.46 -12.27 17.07
C PRO A 13 -10.09 -13.71 17.47
N HIS A 14 -9.62 -13.88 18.71
CA HIS A 14 -9.27 -15.20 19.23
C HIS A 14 -10.55 -16.03 19.47
N VAL A 15 -10.59 -17.26 18.95
CA VAL A 15 -11.79 -18.12 19.02
C VAL A 15 -12.08 -18.62 20.45
N ARG A 16 -11.06 -18.68 21.32
CA ARG A 16 -11.17 -19.22 22.69
C ARG A 16 -10.54 -18.32 23.75
N GLY A 17 -10.45 -17.01 23.52
CA GLY A 17 -9.79 -16.10 24.46
C GLY A 17 -10.11 -14.62 24.22
N SER A 18 -9.47 -13.76 25.02
CA SER A 18 -9.57 -12.30 24.89
C SER A 18 -8.50 -11.76 23.93
N GLY A 19 -8.87 -10.79 23.09
CA GLY A 19 -7.96 -10.05 22.22
C GLY A 19 -8.07 -10.39 20.73
N ARG A 20 -7.32 -9.65 19.92
CA ARG A 20 -7.28 -9.76 18.46
C ARG A 20 -5.84 -9.93 17.98
N GLY A 21 -5.63 -10.71 16.92
CA GLY A 21 -4.34 -10.81 16.25
C GLY A 21 -3.96 -9.53 15.51
N ASP A 22 -2.86 -9.58 14.78
CA ASP A 22 -2.39 -8.48 13.93
C ASP A 22 -2.73 -8.71 12.46
N GLN A 23 -2.98 -7.63 11.74
CA GLN A 23 -3.19 -7.68 10.30
C GLN A 23 -1.92 -7.21 9.60
N TYR A 24 -1.44 -8.01 8.65
CA TYR A 24 -0.31 -7.66 7.80
C TYR A 24 -0.81 -7.23 6.43
N VAL A 25 -0.52 -5.98 6.05
CA VAL A 25 -0.89 -5.41 4.76
C VAL A 25 0.35 -5.34 3.88
N ARG A 26 0.30 -5.95 2.70
CA ARG A 26 1.36 -5.87 1.69
C ARG A 26 0.99 -4.81 0.67
N ILE A 27 1.78 -3.74 0.60
CA ILE A 27 1.62 -2.71 -0.42
C ILE A 27 2.12 -3.27 -1.75
N ARG A 28 1.29 -3.15 -2.80
CA ARG A 28 1.67 -3.43 -4.18
C ARG A 28 1.66 -2.13 -4.95
N LEU A 29 2.84 -1.72 -5.42
CA LEU A 29 2.98 -0.60 -6.34
C LEU A 29 2.72 -1.11 -7.76
N THR A 30 1.65 -0.61 -8.38
CA THR A 30 1.35 -0.86 -9.79
C THR A 30 1.72 0.38 -10.57
N ILE A 31 2.73 0.26 -11.43
CA ILE A 31 3.11 1.34 -12.35
C ILE A 31 2.17 1.26 -13.56
N PRO A 32 1.44 2.34 -13.89
CA PRO A 32 0.58 2.35 -15.07
C PRO A 32 1.42 2.25 -16.35
N THR A 33 1.03 1.38 -17.28
CA THR A 33 1.74 1.14 -18.56
C THR A 33 1.36 2.12 -19.67
N HIS A 34 0.20 2.77 -19.55
CA HIS A 34 -0.27 3.77 -20.49
C HIS A 34 -0.57 5.07 -19.76
N LEU A 35 0.18 6.11 -20.11
CA LEU A 35 0.03 7.46 -19.60
C LEU A 35 -0.37 8.36 -20.77
N SER A 36 -1.39 9.21 -20.57
CA SER A 36 -1.75 10.26 -21.52
C SER A 36 -0.63 11.30 -21.61
N ARG A 37 -0.60 12.11 -22.69
CA ARG A 37 0.40 13.19 -22.85
C ARG A 37 0.46 14.10 -21.62
N ARG A 38 -0.70 14.52 -21.12
CA ARG A 38 -0.80 15.39 -19.95
C ARG A 38 -0.27 14.73 -18.67
N GLN A 39 -0.52 13.43 -18.49
CA GLN A 39 0.00 12.69 -17.34
C GLN A 39 1.52 12.53 -17.39
N ARG A 40 2.11 12.42 -18.58
CA ARG A 40 3.57 12.37 -18.74
C ARG A 40 4.22 13.72 -18.43
N GLU A 41 3.69 14.81 -18.97
CA GLU A 41 4.16 16.18 -18.67
C GLU A 41 4.18 16.45 -17.15
N LEU A 42 3.10 16.10 -16.45
CA LEU A 42 3.00 16.28 -15.00
C LEU A 42 4.02 15.43 -14.21
N LEU A 43 4.41 14.25 -14.72
CA LEU A 43 5.43 13.43 -14.08
C LEU A 43 6.84 14.00 -14.33
N GLU A 44 7.10 14.57 -15.51
CA GLU A 44 8.37 15.23 -15.84
C GLU A 44 8.54 16.53 -15.05
N GLU A 45 7.46 17.31 -14.84
CA GLU A 45 7.46 18.47 -13.93
C GLU A 45 7.72 18.06 -12.47
N LEU A 46 7.25 16.88 -12.05
CA LEU A 46 7.45 16.39 -10.68
C LEU A 46 8.87 15.87 -10.42
N ASP A 47 9.52 15.32 -11.46
CA ASP A 47 10.89 14.77 -11.39
C ASP A 47 11.98 15.85 -11.48
N SER A 48 11.64 17.02 -12.05
CA SER A 48 12.56 18.15 -12.22
C SER A 48 12.57 19.15 -11.03
N ALA A 49 11.75 18.91 -10.01
CA ALA A 49 11.70 19.67 -8.76
C ALA A 49 12.50 18.99 -7.64
#